data_AF-A0A519M0E5-F1
#
_entry.id   AF-A0A519M0E5-F1
#
_cell.length_a   1.000
_cell.length_b   1.000
_cell.length_c   1.000
_cell.angle_alpha   90.00
_cell.angle_beta   90.00
_cell.angle_gamma   90.00
#
_symmetry.space_group_name_H-M   'P 1'
#
loop_
_entity.id
_entity.type
_entity.pdbx_description
1 polymer ?
#
loop_
_entity_poly.entity_id
_entity_poly.type
_entity_poly.pdbx_seq_one_letter_code
_entity_poly.pdbx_strand_id
1 'polypeptide(L)'
;MGTFIMDTKTITLLLATLFTGLLAGIFFTWGNAVTPGIGRLDDVNYLKAFQNMNRTIINPLFFIIFFGPILFCLLSGYFNKSNSFVFWLIISAGIIYFVGVFLLTMLGNVPLNEMLDKTDLSNITLENAAHLRSKFETKWNNFHLIRIIASVVSFILLIIGCLLKV
;
A
#
# COMPACT_ATOMS: atom_id res chain seq x y z
N MET A 1 5.42 -7.59 -39.62
CA MET A 1 5.46 -7.03 -38.26
C MET A 1 4.02 -7.03 -37.76
N GLY A 2 3.62 -8.04 -36.97
CA GLY A 2 2.25 -8.10 -36.45
C GLY A 2 2.03 -6.92 -35.51
N THR A 3 0.98 -6.13 -35.73
CA THR A 3 0.55 -5.10 -34.81
C THR A 3 0.32 -5.75 -33.45
N PHE A 4 1.03 -5.27 -32.43
CA PHE A 4 0.89 -5.72 -31.05
C PHE A 4 -0.46 -5.22 -30.50
N ILE A 5 -1.56 -5.81 -30.97
CA ILE A 5 -2.90 -5.51 -30.45
C ILE A 5 -2.99 -6.25 -29.11
N MET A 6 -2.63 -5.57 -28.02
CA MET A 6 -2.83 -6.10 -26.68
C MET A 6 -4.34 -6.23 -26.43
N ASP A 7 -4.81 -7.46 -26.26
CA ASP A 7 -6.20 -7.72 -25.91
C ASP A 7 -6.57 -7.12 -24.54
N THR A 8 -7.87 -6.91 -24.30
CA THR A 8 -8.38 -6.34 -23.05
C THR A 8 -7.95 -7.16 -21.82
N LYS A 9 -7.82 -8.48 -21.96
CA LYS A 9 -7.34 -9.38 -20.89
C LYS A 9 -5.90 -9.03 -20.49
N THR A 10 -5.05 -8.68 -21.46
CA THR A 10 -3.63 -8.35 -21.27
C THR A 10 -3.50 -6.98 -20.66
N ILE A 11 -4.25 -5.99 -21.17
CA ILE A 11 -4.25 -4.62 -20.65
C ILE A 11 -4.67 -4.61 -19.17
N THR A 12 -5.79 -5.25 -18.84
CA THR A 12 -6.30 -5.25 -17.47
C THR A 12 -5.39 -5.98 -16.49
N LEU A 13 -4.79 -7.10 -16.88
CA LEU A 13 -3.80 -7.80 -16.06
C LEU A 13 -2.52 -6.97 -15.89
N LEU A 14 -2.03 -6.34 -16.96
CA LEU A 14 -0.85 -5.47 -16.90
C LEU A 14 -1.09 -4.28 -15.96
N LEU A 15 -2.26 -3.65 -16.03
CA LEU A 15 -2.63 -2.55 -15.13
C LEU A 15 -2.78 -3.04 -13.68
N ALA A 16 -3.37 -4.21 -13.44
CA ALA A 16 -3.43 -4.79 -12.09
C ALA A 16 -2.01 -4.99 -11.51
N THR A 17 -1.11 -5.57 -12.31
CA THR A 17 0.29 -5.82 -11.93
C THR A 17 1.05 -4.52 -11.69
N LEU A 18 0.95 -3.54 -12.60
CA LEU A 18 1.64 -2.25 -12.51
C LEU A 18 1.25 -1.50 -11.23
N PHE A 19 -0.05 -1.32 -11.02
CA PHE A 19 -0.55 -0.58 -9.87
C PHE A 19 -0.21 -1.26 -8.54
N THR A 20 -0.31 -2.59 -8.49
CA THR A 20 0.06 -3.35 -7.28
C THR A 20 1.56 -3.26 -7.01
N GLY A 21 2.39 -3.33 -8.06
CA GLY A 21 3.84 -3.18 -7.97
C GLY A 21 4.29 -1.79 -7.50
N LEU A 22 3.66 -0.72 -7.99
CA LEU A 22 3.91 0.64 -7.51
C LEU A 22 3.63 0.76 -6.01
N LEU A 23 2.51 0.20 -5.52
CA LEU A 23 2.17 0.23 -4.10
C LEU A 23 3.09 -0.64 -3.24
N ALA A 24 3.43 -1.83 -3.71
CA ALA A 24 4.40 -2.69 -3.05
C ALA A 24 5.76 -1.99 -2.93
N GLY A 25 6.21 -1.29 -3.98
CA GLY A 25 7.44 -0.49 -3.96
C GLY A 25 7.38 0.67 -2.97
N ILE A 26 6.27 1.41 -2.92
CA ILE A 26 6.07 2.50 -1.95
C ILE A 26 6.13 1.96 -0.52
N PHE A 27 5.36 0.92 -0.20
CA PHE A 27 5.34 0.37 1.15
C PHE A 27 6.68 -0.24 1.54
N PHE A 28 7.31 -0.99 0.63
CA PHE A 28 8.63 -1.55 0.90
C PHE A 28 9.65 -0.44 1.20
N THR A 29 9.72 0.60 0.37
CA THR A 29 10.62 1.75 0.59
C THR A 29 10.35 2.41 1.94
N TRP A 30 9.07 2.57 2.27
CA TRP A 30 8.65 3.23 3.49
C TRP A 30 9.03 2.46 4.75
N GLY A 31 8.83 1.13 4.77
CA GLY A 31 9.25 0.28 5.88
C GLY A 31 10.75 -0.04 5.92
N ASN A 32 11.43 -0.04 4.77
CA ASN A 32 12.85 -0.40 4.68
C ASN A 32 13.78 0.78 4.97
N ALA A 33 13.42 1.98 4.53
CA ALA A 33 14.30 3.15 4.60
C ALA A 33 13.65 4.34 5.34
N VAL A 34 12.40 4.66 5.04
CA VAL A 34 11.79 5.90 5.53
C VAL A 34 11.50 5.85 7.03
N THR A 35 10.72 4.87 7.51
CA THR A 35 10.38 4.77 8.94
C THR A 35 11.58 4.43 9.82
N PRO A 36 12.52 3.56 9.41
CA PRO A 36 13.77 3.40 10.15
C PRO A 36 14.64 4.66 10.15
N GLY A 37 14.61 5.44 9.06
CA GLY A 37 15.35 6.70 8.94
C GLY A 37 14.84 7.75 9.92
N ILE A 38 13.55 8.06 9.89
CA ILE A 38 12.94 9.02 10.83
C ILE A 38 12.89 8.48 12.26
N GLY A 39 12.88 7.16 12.45
CA GLY A 39 12.94 6.51 13.77
C GLY A 39 14.20 6.86 14.57
N ARG A 40 15.25 7.33 13.89
CA ARG A 40 16.50 7.81 14.53
C ARG A 40 16.40 9.24 15.08
N LEU A 41 15.32 9.96 14.79
CA LEU A 41 15.08 11.29 15.33
C LEU A 41 14.59 11.21 16.78
N ASP A 42 14.73 12.31 17.52
CA ASP A 42 14.03 12.50 18.79
C ASP A 42 12.50 12.50 18.59
N ASP A 43 11.75 12.38 19.68
CA ASP A 43 10.29 12.17 19.61
C ASP A 43 9.55 13.30 18.91
N VAL A 44 9.95 14.56 19.17
CA VAL A 44 9.31 15.73 18.56
C VAL A 44 9.57 15.74 17.05
N ASN A 45 10.81 15.51 16.64
CA ASN A 45 11.19 15.52 15.23
C ASN A 45 10.65 14.31 14.47
N TYR A 46 10.58 13.12 15.09
CA TYR A 46 9.90 11.94 14.55
C TYR A 46 8.43 12.27 14.25
N LEU A 47 7.71 12.78 15.26
CA LEU A 47 6.27 13.06 15.15
C LEU A 47 6.00 14.15 14.09
N LYS A 48 6.83 15.21 14.05
CA LYS A 48 6.73 16.27 13.04
C LYS A 48 6.97 15.73 11.63
N ALA A 49 8.03 14.93 11.44
CA ALA A 49 8.32 14.33 10.13
C ALA A 49 7.15 13.44 9.67
N PHE A 50 6.66 12.57 10.55
CA PHE A 50 5.56 11.67 10.26
C PHE A 50 4.26 12.41 9.94
N GLN A 51 3.93 13.46 10.71
CA GLN A 51 2.76 14.29 10.48
C GLN A 51 2.81 14.98 9.10
N ASN A 52 3.95 15.55 8.72
CA ASN A 52 4.11 16.17 7.40
C ASN A 52 3.99 15.14 6.27
N MET A 53 4.65 13.99 6.40
CA MET A 53 4.56 12.91 5.41
C MET A 53 3.13 12.39 5.23
N ASN A 54 2.37 12.25 6.32
CA ASN A 54 0.96 11.86 6.29
C ASN A 54 0.10 12.87 5.52
N ARG A 55 0.37 14.18 5.64
CA ARG A 55 -0.33 15.21 4.88
C ARG A 55 0.05 15.18 3.40
N THR A 56 1.35 15.02 3.10
CA THR A 56 1.85 15.04 1.71
C THR A 56 1.38 13.84 0.88
N ILE A 57 1.25 12.65 1.49
CA ILE A 57 0.83 11.45 0.76
C ILE A 57 -0.64 11.47 0.34
N ILE A 58 -1.47 12.31 0.97
CA ILE A 58 -2.89 12.47 0.61
C ILE A 58 -3.00 13.39 -0.61
N ASN A 59 -2.80 12.82 -1.80
CA ASN A 59 -2.89 13.52 -3.08
C ASN A 59 -3.56 12.64 -4.14
N PRO A 60 -4.08 13.23 -5.24
CA PRO A 60 -4.82 12.49 -6.26
C PRO A 60 -4.04 11.32 -6.88
N LEU A 61 -2.73 11.48 -7.08
CA LEU A 61 -1.89 10.43 -7.65
C LEU A 61 -1.82 9.22 -6.73
N PHE A 62 -1.61 9.44 -5.42
CA PHE A 62 -1.63 8.36 -4.43
C PHE A 62 -2.98 7.62 -4.41
N PHE A 63 -4.10 8.34 -4.46
CA PHE A 63 -5.41 7.72 -4.52
C PHE A 63 -5.60 6.85 -5.76
N ILE A 64 -5.20 7.35 -6.94
CA ILE A 64 -5.26 6.58 -8.19
C ILE A 64 -4.48 5.28 -8.04
N ILE A 65 -3.24 5.34 -7.54
CA ILE A 65 -2.43 4.14 -7.39
C ILE A 65 -2.95 3.21 -6.28
N PHE A 66 -3.51 3.74 -5.20
CA PHE A 66 -3.98 2.97 -4.06
C PHE A 66 -5.28 2.19 -4.35
N PHE A 67 -6.19 2.78 -5.14
CA PHE A 67 -7.44 2.12 -5.56
C PHE A 67 -7.30 1.28 -6.82
N GLY A 68 -6.28 1.56 -7.65
CA GLY A 68 -6.05 0.85 -8.91
C GLY A 68 -5.99 -0.68 -8.79
N PRO A 69 -5.27 -1.28 -7.82
CA PRO A 69 -5.20 -2.73 -7.66
C PRO A 69 -6.57 -3.37 -7.46
N ILE A 70 -7.47 -2.74 -6.69
CA ILE A 70 -8.83 -3.24 -6.46
C ILE A 70 -9.59 -3.25 -7.78
N LEU A 71 -9.61 -2.12 -8.48
CA LEU A 71 -10.34 -1.99 -9.75
C LEU A 71 -9.81 -2.96 -10.80
N PHE A 72 -8.49 -2.99 -11.01
CA PHE A 72 -7.90 -3.77 -12.10
C PHE A 72 -7.82 -5.26 -11.79
N CYS A 73 -7.72 -5.70 -10.53
CA CYS A 73 -7.89 -7.13 -10.19
C CYS A 73 -9.32 -7.60 -10.50
N LEU A 74 -10.35 -6.80 -10.20
CA LEU A 74 -11.73 -7.15 -10.54
C LEU A 74 -11.96 -7.23 -12.05
N LEU A 75 -11.50 -6.23 -12.80
CA LEU A 75 -11.60 -6.22 -14.26
C LEU A 75 -10.82 -7.39 -14.88
N SER A 76 -9.59 -7.60 -14.45
CA SER A 76 -8.74 -8.68 -14.95
C SER A 76 -9.34 -10.06 -14.64
N GLY A 77 -9.89 -10.26 -13.43
CA GLY A 77 -10.59 -11.48 -13.06
C GLY A 77 -11.82 -11.73 -13.95
N TYR A 78 -12.62 -10.70 -14.23
CA TYR A 78 -13.77 -10.81 -15.13
C TYR A 78 -13.37 -11.23 -16.55
N PHE A 79 -12.33 -10.61 -17.13
CA PHE A 79 -11.89 -10.91 -18.49
C PHE A 79 -11.11 -12.23 -18.61
N ASN A 80 -10.41 -12.66 -17.55
CA ASN A 80 -9.63 -13.91 -17.54
C ASN A 80 -10.37 -15.12 -16.94
N LYS A 81 -11.67 -15.02 -16.66
CA LYS A 81 -12.48 -16.08 -16.02
C LYS A 81 -12.48 -17.46 -16.71
N SER A 82 -12.14 -17.52 -18.00
CA SER A 82 -12.06 -18.77 -18.76
C SER A 82 -10.83 -19.62 -18.42
N ASN A 83 -9.76 -19.00 -17.92
CA ASN A 83 -8.58 -19.71 -17.44
C ASN A 83 -8.68 -19.83 -15.92
N SER A 84 -9.13 -20.98 -15.43
CA SER A 84 -9.43 -21.17 -14.00
C SER A 84 -8.23 -20.89 -13.10
N PHE A 85 -7.02 -21.29 -13.50
CA PHE A 85 -5.82 -21.10 -12.70
C PHE A 85 -5.42 -19.61 -12.61
N VAL A 86 -5.32 -18.93 -13.76
CA VAL A 86 -4.99 -17.49 -13.81
C VAL A 86 -6.06 -16.66 -13.11
N PHE A 87 -7.34 -17.02 -13.26
CA PHE A 87 -8.45 -16.39 -12.56
C PHE A 87 -8.25 -16.42 -11.04
N TRP A 88 -7.97 -17.61 -10.47
CA TRP A 88 -7.79 -17.74 -9.02
C TRP A 88 -6.55 -17.01 -8.50
N LEU A 89 -5.47 -16.92 -9.28
CA LEU A 89 -4.31 -16.08 -8.94
C LEU A 89 -4.70 -14.60 -8.82
N ILE A 90 -5.42 -14.07 -9.81
CA ILE A 90 -5.84 -12.66 -9.85
C ILE A 90 -6.80 -12.34 -8.70
N ILE A 91 -7.80 -13.19 -8.47
CA ILE A 91 -8.78 -12.98 -7.40
C ILE A 91 -8.10 -13.09 -6.02
N SER A 92 -7.19 -14.05 -5.84
CA SER A 92 -6.43 -14.17 -4.58
C SER A 92 -5.57 -12.93 -4.33
N ALA A 93 -4.88 -12.42 -5.36
CA ALA A 93 -4.14 -11.17 -5.25
C ALA A 93 -5.04 -9.98 -4.87
N GLY A 94 -6.21 -9.87 -5.52
CA GLY A 94 -7.18 -8.82 -5.22
C GLY A 94 -7.70 -8.88 -3.77
N ILE A 95 -8.02 -10.07 -3.27
CA ILE A 95 -8.51 -10.27 -1.89
C ILE A 95 -7.40 -9.97 -0.87
N ILE A 96 -6.18 -10.47 -1.09
CA ILE A 96 -5.04 -10.24 -0.21
C ILE A 96 -4.74 -8.74 -0.14
N TYR A 97 -4.70 -8.05 -1.28
CA TYR A 97 -4.55 -6.60 -1.31
C TYR A 97 -5.70 -5.90 -0.58
N PHE A 98 -6.95 -6.25 -0.87
CA PHE A 98 -8.10 -5.60 -0.27
C PHE A 98 -8.10 -5.72 1.27
N VAL A 99 -7.85 -6.91 1.81
CA VAL A 99 -7.84 -7.14 3.26
C VAL A 99 -6.56 -6.61 3.90
N GLY A 100 -5.41 -7.01 3.39
CA GLY A 100 -4.11 -6.74 4.01
C GLY A 100 -3.56 -5.34 3.75
N VAL A 101 -4.01 -4.66 2.70
CA VAL A 101 -3.63 -3.29 2.38
C VAL A 101 -4.78 -2.32 2.63
N PHE A 102 -5.89 -2.48 1.92
CA PHE A 102 -6.94 -1.46 1.89
C PHE A 102 -7.67 -1.36 3.24
N LEU A 103 -8.27 -2.44 3.72
CA LEU A 103 -8.99 -2.46 5.00
C LEU A 103 -8.05 -2.13 6.17
N LEU A 104 -6.84 -2.70 6.17
CA LEU A 104 -5.87 -2.42 7.23
C LEU A 104 -5.42 -0.95 7.24
N THR A 105 -5.32 -0.31 6.07
CA THR A 105 -5.06 1.13 5.99
C THR A 105 -6.22 1.91 6.61
N MET A 106 -7.46 1.63 6.21
CA MET A 106 -8.64 2.38 6.66
C MET A 106 -8.95 2.18 8.15
N LEU A 107 -8.77 0.97 8.68
CA LEU A 107 -9.14 0.61 10.05
C LEU A 107 -7.97 0.70 11.04
N GLY A 108 -6.73 0.72 10.54
CA GLY A 108 -5.52 0.71 11.36
C GLY A 108 -4.68 1.98 11.21
N ASN A 109 -4.08 2.19 10.03
CA ASN A 109 -3.14 3.29 9.83
C ASN A 109 -3.81 4.67 9.77
N VAL A 110 -4.97 4.81 9.13
CA VAL A 110 -5.69 6.09 9.01
C VAL A 110 -6.10 6.63 10.39
N PRO A 111 -6.71 5.86 11.31
CA PRO A 111 -7.01 6.35 12.65
C PRO A 111 -5.79 6.82 13.45
N LEU A 112 -4.66 6.12 13.32
CA LEU A 112 -3.40 6.55 13.93
C LEU A 112 -2.88 7.85 13.32
N ASN A 113 -2.95 7.96 11.98
CA ASN A 113 -2.55 9.16 11.27
C ASN A 113 -3.40 10.37 11.68
N GLU A 114 -4.71 10.21 11.80
CA GLU A 114 -5.61 11.27 12.25
C GLU A 114 -5.37 11.68 13.71
N MET A 115 -5.07 10.73 14.59
CA MET A 115 -4.68 11.02 15.99
C MET A 115 -3.44 11.92 16.02
N LEU A 116 -2.41 11.58 15.22
CA LEU A 116 -1.19 12.38 15.14
C LEU A 116 -1.46 13.74 14.47
N ASP A 117 -2.27 13.77 13.41
CA ASP A 117 -2.54 14.98 12.63
C ASP A 117 -3.28 16.05 13.45
N LYS A 118 -4.18 15.63 14.34
CA LYS A 118 -4.94 16.51 15.26
C LYS A 118 -4.11 17.04 16.44
N THR A 119 -2.89 16.56 16.64
CA THR A 119 -2.05 17.00 17.76
C THR A 119 -1.21 18.21 17.35
N ASP A 120 -1.26 19.28 18.17
CA ASP A 120 -0.35 20.42 18.02
C ASP A 120 1.04 20.07 18.60
N LEU A 121 2.04 20.01 17.71
CA LEU A 121 3.43 19.68 18.04
C LEU A 121 4.31 20.93 18.23
N SER A 122 3.76 22.14 18.13
CA SER A 122 4.53 23.39 18.25
C SER A 122 5.00 23.64 19.68
N ASN A 123 4.14 23.34 20.66
CA ASN A 123 4.37 23.58 22.09
C ASN A 123 4.32 22.30 22.93
N ILE A 124 4.49 21.13 22.30
CA ILE A 124 4.44 19.84 23.01
C ILE A 124 5.64 19.69 23.95
N THR A 125 5.39 19.26 25.19
CA THR A 125 6.47 18.91 26.12
C THR A 125 7.16 17.62 25.69
N LEU A 126 8.43 17.43 26.08
CA LEU A 126 9.18 16.22 25.75
C LEU A 126 8.49 14.94 26.28
N GLU A 127 7.93 14.99 27.49
CA GLU A 127 7.20 13.87 28.08
C GLU A 127 5.95 13.49 27.26
N ASN A 128 5.15 14.49 26.85
CA ASN A 128 3.96 14.25 26.05
C ASN A 128 4.31 13.74 24.65
N ALA A 129 5.41 14.21 24.04
CA ALA A 129 5.91 13.71 22.77
C ALA A 129 6.33 12.23 22.86
N ALA A 130 7.09 11.86 23.90
CA ALA A 130 7.50 10.48 24.15
C ALA A 130 6.28 9.55 24.33
N HIS A 131 5.31 9.99 25.13
CA HIS A 131 4.07 9.24 25.35
C HIS A 131 3.24 9.11 24.05
N LEU A 132 3.12 10.17 23.24
CA LEU A 132 2.43 10.08 21.95
C LEU A 132 3.13 9.12 20.98
N ARG A 133 4.47 9.22 20.87
CA ARG A 133 5.26 8.34 20.00
C ARG A 133 5.12 6.88 20.39
N SER A 134 5.18 6.55 21.68
CA SER A 134 5.03 5.16 22.15
C SER A 134 3.68 4.54 21.80
N LYS A 135 2.60 5.34 21.72
CA LYS A 135 1.27 4.89 21.26
C LYS A 135 1.15 4.76 19.75
N PHE A 136 2.04 5.42 19.00
CA PHE A 136 1.95 5.54 17.55
C PHE A 136 2.92 4.61 16.83
N GLU A 137 4.23 4.74 17.05
CA GLU A 137 5.27 4.22 16.17
C GLU A 137 5.19 2.71 15.97
N THR A 138 5.25 1.94 17.06
CA THR A 138 5.25 0.47 16.98
C THR A 138 3.96 -0.05 16.36
N LYS A 139 2.81 0.50 16.77
CA LYS A 139 1.51 0.08 16.26
C LYS A 139 1.36 0.40 14.77
N TRP A 140 1.77 1.59 14.35
CA TRP A 140 1.73 2.00 12.96
C TRP A 140 2.65 1.13 12.09
N ASN A 141 3.88 0.89 12.55
CA ASN A 141 4.86 0.05 11.85
C ASN A 141 4.41 -1.40 11.73
N ASN A 142 3.75 -1.96 12.76
CA ASN A 142 3.20 -3.31 12.70
C ASN A 142 2.11 -3.44 11.63
N PHE A 143 1.17 -2.49 11.56
CA PHE A 143 0.18 -2.47 10.48
C PHE A 143 0.85 -2.29 9.12
N HIS A 144 1.86 -1.42 9.04
CA HIS A 144 2.57 -1.19 7.79
C HIS A 144 3.35 -2.41 7.30
N LEU A 145 3.96 -3.20 8.19
CA LEU A 145 4.60 -4.47 7.84
C LEU A 145 3.62 -5.45 7.18
N ILE A 146 2.40 -5.56 7.71
CA ILE A 146 1.36 -6.39 7.10
C ILE A 146 1.01 -5.88 5.70
N ARG A 147 0.91 -4.55 5.50
CA ARG A 147 0.68 -3.95 4.17
C ARG A 147 1.81 -4.26 3.19
N ILE A 148 3.07 -4.25 3.64
CA ILE A 148 4.22 -4.65 2.82
C ILE A 148 4.06 -6.10 2.37
N ILE A 149 3.85 -7.02 3.31
CA ILE A 149 3.73 -8.46 3.01
C ILE A 149 2.55 -8.70 2.06
N ALA A 150 1.38 -8.14 2.36
CA ALA A 150 0.17 -8.33 1.56
C ALA A 150 0.33 -7.78 0.14
N SER A 151 0.89 -6.57 -0.02
CA SER A 151 1.12 -5.98 -1.34
C SER A 151 2.17 -6.73 -2.15
N VAL A 152 3.27 -7.17 -1.54
CA VAL A 152 4.32 -7.96 -2.21
C VAL A 152 3.78 -9.32 -2.64
N VAL A 153 3.05 -10.04 -1.78
CA VAL A 153 2.43 -11.32 -2.13
C VAL A 153 1.43 -11.12 -3.29
N SER A 154 0.58 -10.09 -3.22
CA SER A 154 -0.35 -9.77 -4.30
C SER A 154 0.38 -9.50 -5.61
N PHE A 155 1.48 -8.74 -5.56
CA PHE A 155 2.29 -8.45 -6.73
C PHE A 155 2.93 -9.71 -7.35
N ILE A 156 3.48 -10.60 -6.52
CA ILE A 156 4.06 -11.88 -6.96
C ILE A 156 3.00 -12.74 -7.65
N LEU A 157 1.81 -12.86 -7.07
CA LEU A 157 0.70 -13.63 -7.67
C LEU A 157 0.32 -13.08 -9.06
N LEU A 158 0.30 -11.75 -9.21
CA LEU A 158 0.00 -11.11 -10.50
C LEU A 158 1.13 -11.28 -11.52
N ILE A 159 2.40 -11.24 -11.10
CA ILE A 159 3.54 -11.58 -11.98
C ILE A 159 3.42 -13.02 -12.47
N ILE A 160 3.15 -13.97 -11.58
CA ILE A 160 2.94 -15.39 -11.94
C ILE A 160 1.76 -15.49 -12.91
N GLY A 161 0.66 -14.76 -12.66
CA GLY A 161 -0.47 -14.66 -13.57
C GLY A 161 -0.07 -14.17 -14.97
N CYS A 162 0.77 -13.13 -15.07
CA CYS A 162 1.29 -12.64 -16.36
C CYS A 162 2.12 -13.72 -17.09
N LEU A 163 2.98 -14.44 -16.36
CA LEU A 163 3.88 -15.44 -16.95
C LEU A 163 3.15 -16.71 -17.41
N LEU A 164 2.03 -17.06 -16.76
CA LEU A 164 1.24 -18.25 -17.09
C LEU A 164 0.07 -17.97 -18.04
N LYS A 165 -0.18 -16.70 -18.36
CA LYS A 165 -1.14 -16.28 -19.39
C LYS A 165 -0.57 -16.37 -20.81
N VAL A 166 0.73 -16.71 -20.95
CA VAL A 166 1.41 -16.95 -22.24
C VAL A 166 0.74 -18.09 -22.98
#